data_AF-A0A537AFM6-F1
#
_entry.id   AF-A0A537AFM6-F1
#
_cell.length_a   1.000
_cell.length_b   1.000
_cell.length_c   1.000
_cell.angle_alpha   90.00
_cell.angle_beta   90.00
_cell.angle_gamma   90.00
#
_symmetry.space_group_name_H-M   'P 1'
#
loop_
_entity.id
_entity.type
_entity.pdbx_description
1 polymer ?
#
loop_
_entity_poly.entity_id
_entity_poly.type
_entity_poly.pdbx_seq_one_letter_code
_entity_poly.pdbx_strand_id
1 'polypeptide(L)'
;TTVTLGSVAYPMLAKVGYGKDAAGGLLAAGGLGAIISPPVLGAAAFLIAEFLKISYLDVILMATIPTCLYYLALFAMVEIDVRKFGMKDVTFEQVETAWNLTKKYWFHFLSLVSIVVFMLWGFSPVLSVFWATVVSALTSFLRRDTALIPWEVFIGREKIGRGLWNSGLVKALSGGSLGVLNVAATCAGAGIIVGTVTLTGLGLKFSSIVLQYAGGSLLLTAIYTSLIVWIVGLAVPVTASYIICAVIAAPALIQLGVPDFAAHMFIFYYAVLSEVSPPTALSPFAAAAITGGDPYKTTLQCWKYTTPAFLVPFMFVLDPSGTGLLLTGSFKTLGNANWGSIALVTITAAVGIVALAGGLQGWLLRRTTVYERWMLIVAGFLLVYPTAAADVFGFVLVLAVLAMQWFHRPSTQTS
;
A
#
# COMPACT_ATOMS: atom_id res chain seq x y z
N THR A 1 7.90 7.49 4.30
CA THR A 1 8.34 7.16 2.92
C THR A 1 8.15 8.30 1.95
N THR A 2 7.00 8.96 1.95
CA THR A 2 6.71 10.11 1.08
C THR A 2 7.78 11.21 1.14
N VAL A 3 8.26 11.57 2.32
CA VAL A 3 9.26 12.64 2.49
C VAL A 3 10.61 12.27 1.87
N THR A 4 11.09 11.06 2.14
CA THR A 4 12.39 10.59 1.66
C THR A 4 12.41 10.33 0.16
N LEU A 5 11.34 9.78 -0.41
CA LEU A 5 11.22 9.61 -1.85
C LEU A 5 10.94 10.93 -2.55
N GLY A 6 10.11 11.79 -1.95
CA GLY A 6 9.72 13.07 -2.53
C GLY A 6 10.91 13.99 -2.78
N SER A 7 11.88 14.05 -1.86
CA SER A 7 13.07 14.88 -2.04
C SER A 7 13.95 14.47 -3.22
N VAL A 8 13.94 13.19 -3.60
CA VAL A 8 14.74 12.65 -4.71
C VAL A 8 13.95 12.61 -6.02
N ALA A 9 12.68 12.22 -5.96
CA ALA A 9 11.85 11.99 -7.15
C ALA A 9 11.15 13.27 -7.67
N TYR A 10 10.85 14.25 -6.80
CA TYR A 10 10.18 15.48 -7.24
C TYR A 10 10.96 16.25 -8.34
N PRO A 11 12.29 16.45 -8.27
CA PRO A 11 13.03 17.11 -9.33
C PRO A 11 12.88 16.42 -10.69
N MET A 12 12.73 15.09 -10.72
CA MET A 12 12.49 14.33 -11.95
C MET A 12 11.08 14.57 -12.49
N LEU A 13 10.06 14.49 -11.63
CA LEU A 13 8.66 14.75 -12.00
C LEU A 13 8.48 16.19 -12.52
N ALA A 14 9.10 17.16 -11.88
CA ALA A 14 9.06 18.57 -12.29
C ALA A 14 9.70 18.79 -13.68
N LYS A 15 10.82 18.11 -13.98
CA LYS A 15 11.48 18.19 -15.30
C LYS A 15 10.61 17.60 -16.43
N VAL A 16 9.90 16.51 -16.15
CA VAL A 16 9.01 15.83 -17.11
C VAL A 16 7.74 16.65 -17.39
N GLY A 17 7.37 17.55 -16.47
CA GLY A 17 6.27 18.51 -16.65
C GLY A 17 5.07 18.31 -15.71
N TYR A 18 5.22 17.50 -14.65
CA TYR A 18 4.16 17.38 -13.64
C TYR A 18 3.93 18.71 -12.91
N GLY A 19 2.65 19.08 -12.74
CA GLY A 19 2.26 20.16 -11.83
C GLY A 19 2.54 19.79 -10.37
N LYS A 20 2.81 20.80 -9.53
CA LYS A 20 3.19 20.61 -8.11
C LYS A 20 2.20 19.74 -7.33
N ASP A 21 0.90 20.02 -7.46
CA ASP A 21 -0.16 19.29 -6.74
C ASP A 21 -0.27 17.83 -7.21
N ALA A 22 -0.14 17.57 -8.52
CA ALA A 22 -0.19 16.22 -9.08
C ALA A 22 1.06 15.41 -8.73
N ALA A 23 2.24 16.03 -8.81
CA ALA A 23 3.49 15.41 -8.37
C ALA A 23 3.43 15.05 -6.88
N GLY A 24 2.96 15.96 -6.03
CA GLY A 24 2.81 15.71 -4.59
C GLY A 24 1.83 14.57 -4.32
N GLY A 25 0.70 14.54 -5.02
CA GLY A 25 -0.30 13.48 -4.91
C GLY A 25 0.24 12.11 -5.33
N LEU A 26 0.99 12.06 -6.44
CA LEU A 26 1.63 10.83 -6.93
C LEU A 26 2.71 10.32 -5.97
N LEU A 27 3.51 11.23 -5.39
CA LEU A 27 4.53 10.87 -4.40
C LEU A 27 3.92 10.33 -3.11
N ALA A 28 2.82 10.93 -2.65
CA ALA A 28 2.09 10.46 -1.49
C ALA A 28 1.45 9.08 -1.73
N ALA A 29 0.87 8.86 -2.91
CA ALA A 29 0.36 7.56 -3.31
C ALA A 29 1.49 6.52 -3.42
N GLY A 30 2.59 6.82 -4.10
CA GLY A 30 3.75 5.91 -4.16
C GLY A 30 4.30 5.55 -2.76
N GLY A 31 4.30 6.51 -1.83
CA GLY A 31 4.67 6.30 -0.44
C GLY A 31 3.73 5.34 0.31
N LEU A 32 2.42 5.44 0.05
CA LEU A 32 1.41 4.51 0.55
C LEU A 32 1.65 3.09 0.05
N GLY A 33 1.95 2.95 -1.25
CA GLY A 33 2.29 1.68 -1.89
C GLY A 33 3.40 0.94 -1.17
N ALA A 34 4.42 1.65 -0.71
CA ALA A 34 5.54 1.06 0.03
C ALA A 34 5.13 0.44 1.39
N ILE A 35 4.07 0.95 2.03
CA ILE A 35 3.57 0.42 3.31
C ILE A 35 2.80 -0.88 3.11
N ILE A 36 2.07 -1.01 2.00
CA ILE A 36 1.28 -2.21 1.67
C ILE A 36 2.09 -3.27 0.92
N SER A 37 3.34 -2.98 0.53
CA SER A 37 4.15 -3.88 -0.30
C SER A 37 4.96 -4.89 0.51
N PRO A 38 4.95 -6.19 0.11
CA PRO A 38 5.92 -7.17 0.58
C PRO A 38 7.38 -6.76 0.29
N PRO A 39 8.36 -7.19 1.11
CA PRO A 39 8.25 -8.04 2.29
C PRO A 39 8.22 -7.27 3.62
N VAL A 40 8.12 -5.93 3.59
CA VAL A 40 8.22 -5.11 4.80
C VAL A 40 6.83 -4.83 5.38
N LEU A 41 5.82 -4.56 4.54
CA LEU A 41 4.39 -4.43 4.89
C LEU A 41 4.05 -3.52 6.09
N GLY A 42 4.99 -2.64 6.48
CA GLY A 42 4.92 -1.88 7.73
C GLY A 42 4.88 -2.76 8.98
N ALA A 43 4.86 -2.12 10.16
CA ALA A 43 4.74 -2.82 11.45
C ALA A 43 3.39 -3.54 11.62
N ALA A 44 2.34 -3.10 10.89
CA ALA A 44 1.00 -3.65 11.01
C ALA A 44 0.89 -5.11 10.54
N ALA A 45 1.66 -5.54 9.53
CA ALA A 45 1.63 -6.94 9.10
C ALA A 45 2.13 -7.93 10.16
N PHE A 46 3.09 -7.52 10.99
CA PHE A 46 3.51 -8.31 12.16
C PHE A 46 2.37 -8.44 13.17
N LEU A 47 1.58 -7.38 13.35
CA LEU A 47 0.42 -7.40 14.24
C LEU A 47 -0.74 -8.24 13.69
N ILE A 48 -0.93 -8.26 12.36
CA ILE A 48 -1.87 -9.19 11.72
C ILE A 48 -1.47 -10.63 12.00
N ALA A 49 -0.20 -10.98 11.78
CA ALA A 49 0.33 -12.31 12.07
C ALA A 49 0.14 -12.69 13.55
N GLU A 50 0.41 -11.75 14.46
CA GLU A 50 0.28 -11.95 15.91
C GLU A 50 -1.18 -12.10 16.38
N PHE A 51 -2.09 -11.27 15.87
CA PHE A 51 -3.52 -11.34 16.23
C PHE A 51 -4.18 -12.61 15.70
N LEU A 52 -3.90 -12.96 14.45
CA LEU A 52 -4.48 -14.14 13.79
C LEU A 52 -3.75 -15.44 14.13
N LYS A 53 -2.58 -15.35 14.80
CA LYS A 53 -1.70 -16.50 15.10
C LYS A 53 -1.32 -17.30 13.85
N ILE A 54 -1.06 -16.60 12.76
CA ILE A 54 -0.63 -17.17 11.46
C ILE A 54 0.82 -16.82 11.17
N SER A 55 1.41 -17.49 10.17
CA SER A 55 2.76 -17.15 9.72
C SER A 55 2.78 -15.76 9.07
N TYR A 56 3.81 -14.95 9.34
CA TYR A 56 3.97 -13.68 8.62
C TYR A 56 4.24 -13.89 7.12
N LEU A 57 4.73 -15.06 6.71
CA LEU A 57 4.79 -15.43 5.30
C LEU A 57 3.39 -15.50 4.68
N ASP A 58 2.39 -16.01 5.41
CA ASP A 58 1.00 -16.05 4.95
C ASP A 58 0.47 -14.61 4.75
N VAL A 59 0.82 -13.67 5.65
CA VAL A 59 0.47 -12.24 5.50
C VAL A 59 1.13 -11.62 4.27
N ILE A 60 2.41 -11.92 4.03
CA ILE A 60 3.09 -11.51 2.79
C ILE A 60 2.37 -12.03 1.55
N LEU A 61 2.00 -13.31 1.56
CA LEU A 61 1.31 -13.95 0.45
C LEU A 61 -0.02 -13.24 0.17
N MET A 62 -0.82 -13.00 1.20
CA MET A 62 -2.10 -12.29 1.10
C MET A 62 -1.98 -10.88 0.53
N ALA A 63 -0.89 -10.16 0.84
CA ALA A 63 -0.69 -8.80 0.35
C ALA A 63 -0.13 -8.74 -1.09
N THR A 64 0.33 -9.85 -1.66
CA THR A 64 1.06 -9.87 -2.93
C THR A 64 0.19 -9.42 -4.11
N ILE A 65 -0.95 -10.08 -4.37
CA ILE A 65 -1.85 -9.72 -5.48
C ILE A 65 -2.40 -8.30 -5.31
N PRO A 66 -2.94 -7.91 -4.14
CA PRO A 66 -3.39 -6.53 -3.92
C PRO A 66 -2.31 -5.48 -4.17
N THR A 67 -1.05 -5.75 -3.82
CA THR A 67 0.08 -4.86 -4.11
C THR A 67 0.33 -4.73 -5.61
N CYS A 68 0.30 -5.84 -6.35
CA CYS A 68 0.43 -5.82 -7.80
C CYS A 68 -0.70 -5.02 -8.45
N LEU A 69 -1.95 -5.21 -8.00
CA LEU A 69 -3.12 -4.46 -8.46
C LEU A 69 -3.00 -2.96 -8.13
N TYR A 70 -2.48 -2.61 -6.95
CA TYR A 70 -2.22 -1.24 -6.55
C TYR A 70 -1.20 -0.56 -7.48
N TYR A 71 -0.07 -1.22 -7.75
CA TYR A 71 0.92 -0.66 -8.67
C TYR A 71 0.46 -0.65 -10.12
N LEU A 72 -0.36 -1.62 -10.54
CA LEU A 72 -1.01 -1.57 -11.85
C LEU A 72 -1.91 -0.34 -11.96
N ALA A 73 -2.68 -0.03 -10.91
CA ALA A 73 -3.51 1.17 -10.84
C ALA A 73 -2.68 2.45 -10.98
N LEU A 74 -1.62 2.57 -10.19
CA LEU A 74 -0.72 3.73 -10.24
C LEU A 74 -0.04 3.84 -11.60
N PHE A 75 0.44 2.72 -12.16
CA PHE A 75 1.07 2.67 -13.47
C PHE A 75 0.10 3.13 -14.56
N ALA A 76 -1.14 2.62 -14.56
CA ALA A 76 -2.17 3.04 -15.50
C ALA A 76 -2.47 4.55 -15.36
N MET A 77 -2.61 5.06 -14.14
CA MET A 77 -2.84 6.50 -13.90
C MET A 77 -1.68 7.37 -14.41
N VAL A 78 -0.44 6.97 -14.16
CA VAL A 78 0.77 7.68 -14.62
C VAL A 78 0.86 7.68 -16.15
N GLU A 79 0.63 6.53 -16.79
CA GLU A 79 0.63 6.41 -18.25
C GLU A 79 -0.44 7.32 -18.87
N ILE A 80 -1.63 7.39 -18.26
CA ILE A 80 -2.69 8.29 -18.72
C ILE A 80 -2.30 9.76 -18.48
N ASP A 81 -1.66 10.10 -17.36
CA ASP A 81 -1.17 11.45 -17.09
C ASP A 81 -0.16 11.91 -18.14
N VAL A 82 0.82 11.07 -18.47
CA VAL A 82 1.85 11.36 -19.49
C VAL A 82 1.19 11.71 -20.82
N ARG A 83 0.21 10.91 -21.26
CA ARG A 83 -0.55 11.13 -22.50
C ARG A 83 -1.42 12.38 -22.45
N LYS A 84 -2.11 12.59 -21.32
CA LYS A 84 -3.06 13.70 -21.14
C LYS A 84 -2.36 15.05 -21.08
N PHE A 85 -1.21 15.12 -20.41
CA PHE A 85 -0.44 16.35 -20.23
C PHE A 85 0.62 16.54 -21.32
N GLY A 86 0.81 15.58 -22.22
CA GLY A 86 1.80 15.67 -23.30
C GLY A 86 3.21 15.82 -22.75
N MET A 87 3.54 15.05 -21.72
CA MET A 87 4.83 15.17 -21.03
C MET A 87 5.99 14.85 -21.96
N LYS A 88 7.12 15.51 -21.74
CA LYS A 88 8.30 15.38 -22.60
C LYS A 88 9.09 14.13 -22.24
N ASP A 89 9.64 13.47 -23.26
CA ASP A 89 10.70 12.49 -23.07
C ASP A 89 11.97 13.21 -22.58
N VAL A 90 12.18 13.18 -21.27
CA VAL A 90 13.39 13.73 -20.66
C VAL A 90 14.41 12.60 -20.52
N THR A 91 15.50 12.69 -21.29
CA THR A 91 16.64 11.80 -21.13
C THR A 91 17.41 12.21 -19.87
N PHE A 92 17.34 11.40 -18.82
CA PHE A 92 18.23 11.55 -17.67
C PHE A 92 19.60 10.99 -18.03
N GLU A 93 20.68 11.74 -17.79
CA GLU A 93 22.03 11.19 -17.88
C GLU A 93 22.15 10.02 -16.89
N GLN A 94 22.24 8.80 -17.43
CA GLN A 94 22.37 7.59 -16.63
C GLN A 94 23.80 7.50 -16.11
N VAL A 95 23.99 7.84 -14.83
CA VAL A 95 25.29 7.72 -14.16
C VAL A 95 25.74 6.26 -14.09
N GLU A 96 24.84 5.34 -13.74
CA GLU A 96 25.04 3.89 -13.80
C GLU A 96 23.71 3.18 -14.15
N THR A 97 23.77 2.04 -14.83
CA THR A 97 22.57 1.22 -15.10
C THR A 97 22.08 0.54 -13.82
N ALA A 98 20.76 0.30 -13.71
CA ALA A 98 20.17 -0.39 -12.56
C ALA A 98 20.84 -1.74 -12.27
N TRP A 99 21.22 -2.49 -13.32
CA TRP A 99 21.92 -3.76 -13.18
C TRP A 99 23.34 -3.61 -12.62
N ASN A 100 24.08 -2.57 -13.01
CA ASN A 100 25.41 -2.30 -12.47
C ASN A 100 25.33 -1.89 -11.00
N LEU A 101 24.36 -1.05 -10.63
CA LEU A 101 24.08 -0.71 -9.23
C LEU A 101 23.71 -1.95 -8.42
N THR A 102 22.82 -2.80 -8.92
CA THR A 102 22.44 -4.07 -8.27
C THR A 102 23.64 -4.99 -8.07
N LYS A 103 24.51 -5.16 -9.08
CA LYS A 103 25.76 -5.94 -8.93
C LYS A 103 26.71 -5.34 -7.92
N LYS A 104 26.81 -4.02 -7.88
CA LYS A 104 27.75 -3.26 -7.03
C LYS A 104 27.30 -3.18 -5.57
N TYR A 105 25.99 -3.24 -5.32
CA TYR A 105 25.36 -3.13 -4.01
C TYR A 105 24.47 -4.34 -3.65
N TRP A 106 24.75 -5.51 -4.25
CA TRP A 106 23.93 -6.72 -4.10
C TRP A 106 23.74 -7.15 -2.65
N PHE A 107 24.75 -6.87 -1.81
CA PHE A 107 24.73 -7.20 -0.38
C PHE A 107 23.66 -6.45 0.41
N HIS A 108 23.14 -5.31 -0.07
CA HIS A 108 21.99 -4.66 0.59
C HIS A 108 20.72 -5.50 0.53
N PHE A 109 20.56 -6.32 -0.53
CA PHE A 109 19.43 -7.26 -0.64
C PHE A 109 19.55 -8.45 0.31
N LEU A 110 20.75 -8.76 0.83
CA LEU A 110 20.92 -9.86 1.79
C LEU A 110 20.08 -9.63 3.05
N SER A 111 19.96 -8.40 3.54
CA SER A 111 19.14 -8.12 4.72
C SER A 111 17.67 -8.51 4.48
N LEU A 112 17.11 -8.10 3.34
CA LEU A 112 15.73 -8.41 2.96
C LEU A 112 15.50 -9.91 2.70
N VAL A 113 16.42 -10.56 1.97
CA VAL A 113 16.36 -12.01 1.72
C VAL A 113 16.51 -12.80 3.01
N SER A 114 17.39 -12.36 3.91
CA SER A 114 17.63 -13.05 5.18
C SER A 114 16.40 -13.11 6.07
N ILE A 115 15.55 -12.07 6.09
CA ILE A 115 14.26 -12.11 6.81
C ILE A 115 13.42 -13.29 6.34
N VAL A 116 13.24 -13.43 5.02
CA VAL A 116 12.43 -14.51 4.43
C VAL A 116 13.07 -15.88 4.71
N VAL A 117 14.39 -16.00 4.59
CA VAL A 117 15.10 -17.26 4.84
C VAL A 117 14.99 -17.70 6.30
N PHE A 118 15.24 -16.80 7.26
CA PHE A 118 15.11 -17.14 8.68
C PHE A 118 13.68 -17.55 9.04
N MET A 119 12.70 -16.86 8.47
CA MET A 119 11.30 -17.22 8.63
C MET A 119 10.96 -18.60 8.06
N LEU A 120 11.48 -18.94 6.87
CA LEU A 120 11.32 -20.26 6.28
C LEU A 120 11.99 -21.36 7.12
N TRP A 121 13.06 -21.03 7.85
CA TRP A 121 13.69 -21.91 8.84
C TRP A 121 12.94 -21.99 10.18
N GLY A 122 11.77 -21.36 10.30
CA GLY A 122 10.91 -21.46 11.47
C GLY A 122 11.25 -20.46 12.59
N PHE A 123 12.10 -19.46 12.32
CA PHE A 123 12.35 -18.39 13.27
C PHE A 123 11.11 -17.49 13.38
N SER A 124 10.86 -16.95 14.58
CA SER A 124 9.79 -15.97 14.74
C SER A 124 10.09 -14.71 13.90
N PRO A 125 9.06 -13.93 13.51
CA PRO A 125 9.26 -12.72 12.72
C PRO A 125 10.22 -11.73 13.41
N VAL A 126 10.12 -11.59 14.74
CA VAL A 126 11.00 -10.73 15.56
C VAL A 126 12.46 -11.21 15.49
N LEU A 127 12.69 -12.52 15.66
CA LEU A 127 14.03 -13.09 15.64
C LEU A 127 14.64 -13.03 14.24
N SER A 128 13.82 -13.16 13.20
CA SER A 128 14.24 -13.01 11.80
C SER A 128 14.71 -11.59 11.49
N VAL A 129 14.00 -10.56 11.98
CA VAL A 129 14.42 -9.16 11.85
C VAL A 129 15.69 -8.87 12.64
N PHE A 130 15.85 -9.45 13.84
CA PHE A 130 17.08 -9.33 14.61
C PHE A 130 18.28 -9.89 13.84
N TRP A 131 18.21 -11.13 13.38
CA TRP A 131 19.30 -11.73 12.61
C TRP A 131 19.53 -11.05 11.27
N ALA A 132 18.49 -10.55 10.60
CA ALA A 132 18.64 -9.75 9.39
C ALA A 132 19.38 -8.42 9.65
N THR A 133 19.17 -7.81 10.82
CA THR A 133 19.90 -6.61 11.26
C THR A 133 21.37 -6.95 11.50
N VAL A 134 21.66 -8.10 12.13
CA VAL A 134 23.04 -8.60 12.31
C VAL A 134 23.70 -8.87 10.96
N VAL A 135 23.02 -9.54 10.02
CA VAL A 135 23.50 -9.79 8.65
C VAL A 135 23.74 -8.47 7.92
N SER A 136 22.87 -7.48 8.05
CA SER A 136 23.04 -6.14 7.48
C SER A 136 24.29 -5.44 8.04
N ALA A 137 24.50 -5.52 9.36
CA ALA A 137 25.68 -4.97 10.01
C ALA A 137 26.96 -5.67 9.53
N LEU A 138 26.95 -6.99 9.38
CA LEU A 138 28.10 -7.76 8.89
C LEU A 138 28.41 -7.48 7.42
N THR A 139 27.38 -7.42 6.57
CA THR A 139 27.53 -7.18 5.13
C THR A 139 27.93 -5.74 4.81
N SER A 140 27.62 -4.77 5.68
CA SER A 140 28.12 -3.40 5.59
C SER A 140 29.65 -3.33 5.53
N PHE A 141 30.37 -4.25 6.18
CA PHE A 141 31.84 -4.32 6.15
C PHE A 141 32.42 -4.86 4.84
N LEU A 142 31.60 -5.40 3.93
CA LEU A 142 32.09 -5.95 2.67
C LEU A 142 32.67 -4.89 1.74
N ARG A 143 32.30 -3.62 1.93
CA ARG A 143 32.77 -2.51 1.10
C ARG A 143 33.03 -1.25 1.91
N ARG A 144 34.16 -0.59 1.61
CA ARG A 144 34.64 0.61 2.33
C ARG A 144 33.64 1.77 2.31
N ASP A 145 32.91 1.93 1.21
CA ASP A 145 31.95 3.03 1.02
C ASP A 145 30.70 2.91 1.90
N THR A 146 30.39 1.68 2.36
CA THR A 146 29.17 1.37 3.13
C THR A 146 29.46 0.90 4.55
N ALA A 147 30.73 0.93 4.97
CA ALA A 147 31.14 0.42 6.26
C ALA A 147 30.60 1.28 7.41
N LEU A 148 29.80 0.67 8.29
CA LEU A 148 29.24 1.31 9.48
C LEU A 148 30.34 1.71 10.49
N ILE A 149 31.48 1.02 10.48
CA ILE A 149 32.69 1.42 11.20
C ILE A 149 33.74 1.84 10.16
N PRO A 150 34.24 3.09 10.20
CA PRO A 150 35.25 3.54 9.24
C PRO A 150 36.48 2.64 9.29
N TRP A 151 36.97 2.22 8.11
CA TRP A 151 38.15 1.36 8.00
C TRP A 151 39.41 2.00 8.60
N GLU A 152 39.41 3.33 8.77
CA GLU A 152 40.47 4.11 9.41
C GLU A 152 40.64 3.79 10.90
N VAL A 153 39.57 3.36 11.57
CA VAL A 153 39.60 2.86 12.95
C VAL A 153 40.28 1.48 13.00
N PHE A 154 40.08 0.63 11.99
CA PHE A 154 40.74 -0.67 11.87
C PHE A 154 42.23 -0.56 11.47
N ILE A 155 42.60 0.49 10.73
CA ILE A 155 43.99 0.76 10.31
C ILE A 155 44.81 1.44 11.45
N GLY A 156 44.18 1.74 12.59
CA GLY A 156 44.88 2.27 13.78
C GLY A 156 45.27 3.75 13.70
N ARG A 157 44.72 4.52 12.76
CA ARG A 157 45.00 5.96 12.61
C ARG A 157 44.18 6.84 13.55
N GLU A 158 43.08 6.33 14.13
CA GLU A 158 42.29 7.04 15.14
C GLU A 158 42.20 6.28 16.47
N LYS A 159 42.02 7.01 17.58
CA LYS A 159 41.75 6.40 18.90
C LYS A 159 40.44 5.62 18.85
N ILE A 160 40.53 4.31 19.07
CA ILE A 160 39.42 3.32 19.04
C ILE A 160 38.16 3.85 19.75
N GLY A 161 38.30 4.49 20.92
CA GLY A 161 37.16 5.02 21.67
C GLY A 161 36.38 6.15 20.98
N ARG A 162 37.05 7.11 20.32
CA ARG A 162 36.38 8.22 19.61
C ARG A 162 35.88 7.79 18.22
N GLY A 163 36.64 6.94 17.54
CA GLY A 163 36.28 6.40 16.21
C GLY A 163 35.02 5.52 16.25
N LEU A 164 34.85 4.71 17.32
CA LEU A 164 33.64 3.91 17.54
C LEU A 164 32.43 4.79 17.92
N TRP A 165 32.61 5.77 18.81
CA TRP A 165 31.51 6.63 19.26
C TRP A 165 30.89 7.48 18.13
N ASN A 166 31.72 7.95 17.18
CA ASN A 166 31.27 8.71 16.01
C ASN A 166 30.96 7.84 14.79
N SER A 167 31.06 6.52 14.92
CA SER A 167 30.82 5.58 13.81
C SER A 167 29.37 5.60 13.32
N GLY A 168 29.18 5.19 12.07
CA GLY A 168 27.85 4.97 11.50
C GLY A 168 27.05 3.94 12.29
N LEU A 169 27.70 2.97 12.93
CA LEU A 169 27.05 1.97 13.78
C LEU A 169 26.36 2.59 15.01
N VAL A 170 27.07 3.44 15.76
CA VAL A 170 26.50 4.10 16.95
C VAL A 170 25.37 5.05 16.54
N LYS A 171 25.53 5.79 15.43
CA LYS A 171 24.45 6.63 14.88
C LYS A 171 23.24 5.80 14.45
N ALA A 172 23.45 4.65 13.81
CA ALA A 172 22.36 3.75 13.40
C ALA A 172 21.64 3.14 14.61
N LEU A 173 22.38 2.68 15.63
CA LEU A 173 21.79 2.15 16.87
C LEU A 173 21.03 3.24 17.63
N SER A 174 21.61 4.44 17.78
CA SER A 174 20.96 5.58 18.40
C SER A 174 19.69 5.99 17.64
N GLY A 175 19.76 6.05 16.31
CA GLY A 175 18.61 6.33 15.45
C GLY A 175 17.51 5.28 15.58
N GLY A 176 17.88 3.99 15.66
CA GLY A 176 16.96 2.89 15.92
C GLY A 176 16.28 3.00 17.29
N SER A 177 17.05 3.26 18.36
CA SER A 177 16.53 3.46 19.71
C SER A 177 15.57 4.65 19.80
N LEU A 178 15.91 5.78 19.18
CA LEU A 178 15.05 6.96 19.14
C LEU A 178 13.78 6.70 18.31
N GLY A 179 13.90 5.99 17.19
CA GLY A 179 12.76 5.60 16.34
C GLY A 179 11.74 4.71 17.06
N VAL A 180 12.22 3.80 17.92
CA VAL A 180 11.35 2.92 18.72
C VAL A 180 10.51 3.68 19.74
N LEU A 181 10.98 4.81 20.28
CA LEU A 181 10.25 5.54 21.33
C LEU A 181 8.83 5.95 20.90
N ASN A 182 8.67 6.44 19.67
CA ASN A 182 7.36 6.83 19.15
C ASN A 182 6.43 5.61 18.96
N VAL A 183 6.98 4.53 18.42
CA VAL A 183 6.22 3.28 18.21
C VAL A 183 5.82 2.66 19.55
N ALA A 184 6.73 2.62 20.52
CA ALA A 184 6.49 2.05 21.85
C ALA A 184 5.42 2.84 22.62
N ALA A 185 5.50 4.17 22.65
CA ALA A 185 4.49 5.01 23.29
C ALA A 185 3.10 4.83 22.65
N THR A 186 3.07 4.78 21.31
CA THR A 186 1.84 4.58 20.54
C THR A 186 1.22 3.20 20.79
N CYS A 187 2.02 2.13 20.78
CA CYS A 187 1.56 0.77 21.06
C CYS A 187 1.11 0.59 22.50
N ALA A 188 1.78 1.22 23.48
CA ALA A 188 1.37 1.21 24.87
C ALA A 188 -0.02 1.85 25.06
N GLY A 189 -0.24 3.02 24.43
CA GLY A 189 -1.54 3.69 24.43
C GLY A 189 -2.62 2.85 23.73
N ALA A 190 -2.33 2.35 22.53
CA ALA A 190 -3.27 1.51 21.78
C ALA A 190 -3.61 0.21 22.53
N GLY A 191 -2.65 -0.39 23.26
CA GLY A 191 -2.87 -1.56 24.10
C GLY A 191 -3.83 -1.32 25.25
N ILE A 192 -3.75 -0.16 25.92
CA ILE A 192 -4.72 0.23 26.97
C ILE A 192 -6.12 0.38 26.37
N ILE A 193 -6.23 1.01 25.19
CA ILE A 193 -7.51 1.17 24.49
C ILE A 193 -8.08 -0.21 24.14
N VAL A 194 -7.28 -1.09 23.53
CA VAL A 194 -7.71 -2.45 23.17
C VAL A 194 -8.10 -3.26 24.40
N GLY A 195 -7.32 -3.22 25.48
CA GLY A 195 -7.63 -3.91 26.72
C GLY A 195 -8.94 -3.44 27.33
N THR A 196 -9.16 -2.13 27.41
CA THR A 196 -10.41 -1.56 27.94
C THR A 196 -11.61 -1.89 27.05
N VAL A 197 -11.51 -1.73 25.73
CA VAL A 197 -12.59 -2.05 24.78
C VAL A 197 -12.95 -3.54 24.78
N THR A 198 -11.96 -4.41 24.88
CA THR A 198 -12.17 -5.87 24.91
C THR A 198 -12.81 -6.30 26.22
N LEU A 199 -12.29 -5.85 27.37
CA LEU A 199 -12.79 -6.23 28.69
C LEU A 199 -14.18 -5.66 28.99
N THR A 200 -14.51 -4.47 28.47
CA THR A 200 -15.84 -3.87 28.62
C THR A 200 -16.87 -4.42 27.63
N GLY A 201 -16.45 -5.18 26.61
CA GLY A 201 -17.31 -5.66 25.53
C GLY A 201 -17.79 -4.55 24.58
N LEU A 202 -17.19 -3.37 24.62
CA LEU A 202 -17.54 -2.24 23.75
C LEU A 202 -17.39 -2.59 22.27
N GLY A 203 -16.36 -3.36 21.88
CA GLY A 203 -16.16 -3.77 20.48
C GLY A 203 -17.33 -4.57 19.92
N LEU A 204 -17.89 -5.50 20.71
CA LEU A 204 -19.08 -6.26 20.33
C LEU A 204 -20.32 -5.38 20.25
N LYS A 205 -20.45 -4.39 21.14
CA LYS A 205 -21.54 -3.40 21.07
C LYS A 205 -21.45 -2.55 19.81
N PHE A 206 -20.29 -2.00 19.47
CA PHE A 206 -20.09 -1.27 18.22
C PHE A 206 -20.40 -2.13 17.00
N SER A 207 -19.93 -3.38 16.99
CA SER A 207 -20.25 -4.33 15.92
C SER A 207 -21.76 -4.56 15.79
N SER A 208 -22.46 -4.75 16.91
CA SER A 208 -23.93 -4.94 16.91
C SER A 208 -24.68 -3.71 16.40
N ILE A 209 -24.21 -2.50 16.72
CA ILE A 209 -24.77 -1.25 16.22
C ILE A 209 -24.60 -1.18 14.71
N VAL A 210 -23.38 -1.40 14.20
CA VAL A 210 -23.11 -1.40 12.76
C VAL A 210 -23.99 -2.41 12.03
N LEU A 211 -24.15 -3.61 12.58
CA LEU A 211 -24.99 -4.66 11.98
C LEU A 211 -26.48 -4.28 11.97
N GLN A 212 -26.99 -3.66 13.03
CA GLN A 212 -28.36 -3.17 13.09
C GLN A 212 -28.61 -2.08 12.04
N TYR A 213 -27.73 -1.09 11.94
CA TYR A 213 -27.83 -0.03 10.93
C TYR A 213 -27.64 -0.56 9.49
N ALA A 214 -26.87 -1.62 9.31
CA ALA A 214 -26.66 -2.26 8.01
C ALA A 214 -27.81 -3.20 7.60
N GLY A 215 -28.73 -3.52 8.51
CA GLY A 215 -29.81 -4.49 8.25
C GLY A 215 -29.32 -5.87 7.85
N GLY A 216 -28.12 -6.27 8.31
CA GLY A 216 -27.48 -7.54 7.92
C GLY A 216 -26.82 -7.55 6.52
N SER A 217 -26.81 -6.42 5.80
CA SER A 217 -26.14 -6.33 4.50
C SER A 217 -24.62 -6.21 4.66
N LEU A 218 -23.89 -7.19 4.11
CA LEU A 218 -22.42 -7.21 4.12
C LEU A 218 -21.80 -5.96 3.46
N LEU A 219 -22.41 -5.47 2.38
CA LEU A 219 -21.95 -4.25 1.70
C LEU A 219 -22.04 -3.03 2.60
N LEU A 220 -23.19 -2.82 3.26
CA LEU A 220 -23.38 -1.69 4.15
C LEU A 220 -22.49 -1.80 5.39
N THR A 221 -22.32 -3.00 5.94
CA THR A 221 -21.40 -3.23 7.05
C THR A 221 -19.96 -2.93 6.67
N ALA A 222 -19.50 -3.33 5.47
CA ALA A 222 -18.18 -2.99 4.98
C ALA A 222 -18.00 -1.47 4.77
N ILE A 223 -19.02 -0.77 4.25
CA ILE A 223 -19.00 0.68 4.10
C ILE A 223 -18.91 1.36 5.47
N TYR A 224 -19.77 1.02 6.43
CA TYR A 224 -19.72 1.60 7.77
C TYR A 224 -18.41 1.29 8.49
N THR A 225 -17.91 0.07 8.36
CA THR A 225 -16.60 -0.33 8.89
C THR A 225 -15.49 0.52 8.28
N SER A 226 -15.49 0.72 6.96
CA SER A 226 -14.51 1.55 6.28
C SER A 226 -14.52 3.01 6.75
N LEU A 227 -15.72 3.58 7.01
CA LEU A 227 -15.88 4.93 7.54
C LEU A 227 -15.37 5.04 8.98
N ILE A 228 -15.65 4.04 9.82
CA ILE A 228 -15.11 3.98 11.20
C ILE A 228 -13.58 3.96 11.16
N VAL A 229 -12.99 3.07 10.37
CA VAL A 229 -11.53 2.95 10.25
C VAL A 229 -10.91 4.25 9.74
N TRP A 230 -11.56 4.88 8.76
CA TRP A 230 -11.12 6.17 8.25
C TRP A 230 -11.15 7.23 9.36
N ILE A 231 -12.28 7.44 10.04
CA ILE A 231 -12.42 8.46 11.08
C ILE A 231 -11.41 8.25 12.22
N VAL A 232 -11.27 7.02 12.70
CA VAL A 232 -10.32 6.67 13.76
C VAL A 232 -8.88 6.89 13.30
N GLY A 233 -8.57 6.56 12.04
CA GLY A 233 -7.24 6.70 11.46
C GLY A 233 -6.78 8.14 11.21
N LEU A 234 -7.68 9.12 11.21
CA LEU A 234 -7.33 10.52 10.94
C LEU A 234 -6.31 11.12 11.92
N ALA A 235 -6.31 10.65 13.17
CA ALA A 235 -5.57 11.28 14.27
C ALA A 235 -4.38 10.47 14.79
N VAL A 236 -4.15 9.25 14.29
CA VAL A 236 -3.18 8.31 14.88
C VAL A 236 -2.35 7.60 13.80
N PRO A 237 -1.13 7.14 14.11
CA PRO A 237 -0.31 6.36 13.18
C PRO A 237 -1.04 5.08 12.69
N VAL A 238 -0.72 4.63 11.47
CA VAL A 238 -1.32 3.42 10.84
C VAL A 238 -1.35 2.21 11.79
N THR A 239 -0.25 1.95 12.49
CA THR A 239 -0.14 0.84 13.44
C THR A 239 -1.16 0.95 14.58
N ALA A 240 -1.36 2.15 15.13
CA ALA A 240 -2.35 2.39 16.19
C ALA A 240 -3.78 2.28 15.67
N SER A 241 -4.03 2.90 14.51
CA SER A 241 -5.33 2.85 13.84
C SER A 241 -5.75 1.40 13.63
N TYR A 242 -4.84 0.57 13.10
CA TYR A 242 -5.07 -0.86 12.91
C TYR A 242 -5.39 -1.58 14.22
N ILE A 243 -4.58 -1.40 15.28
CA ILE A 243 -4.79 -2.05 16.58
C ILE A 243 -6.19 -1.74 17.14
N ILE A 244 -6.57 -0.46 17.12
CA ILE A 244 -7.87 0.00 17.63
C ILE A 244 -9.01 -0.54 16.77
N CYS A 245 -8.90 -0.44 15.44
CA CYS A 245 -9.96 -0.84 14.53
C CYS A 245 -10.11 -2.35 14.39
N ALA A 246 -9.06 -3.13 14.55
CA ALA A 246 -9.13 -4.59 14.56
C ALA A 246 -10.04 -5.09 15.69
N VAL A 247 -10.06 -4.40 16.83
CA VAL A 247 -10.90 -4.78 17.99
C VAL A 247 -12.32 -4.25 17.88
N ILE A 248 -12.49 -3.06 17.27
CA ILE A 248 -13.81 -2.41 17.18
C ILE A 248 -14.61 -2.88 15.97
N ALA A 249 -13.97 -3.02 14.81
CA ALA A 249 -14.64 -3.12 13.52
C ALA A 249 -14.48 -4.50 12.83
N ALA A 250 -13.37 -5.23 13.06
CA ALA A 250 -13.23 -6.57 12.50
C ALA A 250 -14.35 -7.54 12.95
N PRO A 251 -14.82 -7.54 14.21
CA PRO A 251 -15.88 -8.45 14.64
C PRO A 251 -17.21 -8.24 13.90
N ALA A 252 -17.49 -7.03 13.39
CA ALA A 252 -18.69 -6.75 12.60
C ALA A 252 -18.67 -7.49 11.25
N LEU A 253 -17.51 -7.54 10.59
CA LEU A 253 -17.33 -8.28 9.34
C LEU A 253 -17.34 -9.79 9.57
N ILE A 254 -16.65 -10.25 10.61
CA ILE A 254 -16.55 -11.67 10.95
C ILE A 254 -17.93 -12.25 11.29
N GLN A 255 -18.78 -11.50 12.00
CA GLN A 255 -20.16 -11.92 12.30
C GLN A 255 -21.04 -12.12 11.06
N LEU A 256 -20.71 -11.50 9.93
CA LEU A 256 -21.40 -11.71 8.64
C LEU A 256 -20.78 -12.82 7.78
N GLY A 257 -19.85 -13.60 8.36
CA GLY A 257 -19.22 -14.74 7.68
C GLY A 257 -17.97 -14.40 6.88
N VAL A 258 -17.42 -13.20 7.02
CA VAL A 258 -16.13 -12.83 6.41
C VAL A 258 -15.01 -13.55 7.17
N PRO A 259 -14.09 -14.25 6.50
CA PRO A 259 -12.95 -14.88 7.17
C PRO A 259 -12.09 -13.87 7.93
N ASP A 260 -11.57 -14.27 9.10
CA ASP A 260 -10.78 -13.40 9.98
C ASP A 260 -9.62 -12.71 9.26
N PHE A 261 -8.87 -13.46 8.45
CA PHE A 261 -7.75 -12.90 7.69
C PHE A 261 -8.18 -11.83 6.69
N ALA A 262 -9.34 -12.02 6.03
CA ALA A 262 -9.89 -11.05 5.09
C ALA A 262 -10.39 -9.80 5.83
N ALA A 263 -11.05 -9.96 6.97
CA ALA A 263 -11.48 -8.84 7.80
C ALA A 263 -10.27 -8.02 8.30
N HIS A 264 -9.23 -8.68 8.82
CA HIS A 264 -8.01 -7.99 9.28
C HIS A 264 -7.25 -7.31 8.13
N MET A 265 -7.16 -7.92 6.96
CA MET A 265 -6.59 -7.28 5.77
C MET A 265 -7.42 -6.07 5.34
N PHE A 266 -8.76 -6.17 5.37
CA PHE A 266 -9.64 -5.03 5.07
C PHE A 266 -9.36 -3.84 5.98
N ILE A 267 -9.29 -4.08 7.30
CA ILE A 267 -8.98 -3.04 8.29
C ILE A 267 -7.57 -2.48 8.05
N PHE A 268 -6.58 -3.32 7.73
CA PHE A 268 -5.22 -2.87 7.42
C PHE A 268 -5.18 -1.92 6.22
N TYR A 269 -5.80 -2.27 5.10
CA TYR A 269 -5.85 -1.39 3.93
C TYR A 269 -6.52 -0.06 4.24
N TYR A 270 -7.65 -0.08 4.96
CA TYR A 270 -8.33 1.15 5.33
C TYR A 270 -7.59 1.99 6.37
N ALA A 271 -6.85 1.36 7.29
CA ALA A 271 -5.99 2.05 8.22
C ALA A 271 -4.85 2.76 7.47
N VAL A 272 -4.26 2.12 6.45
CA VAL A 272 -3.24 2.72 5.59
C VAL A 272 -3.84 3.86 4.76
N LEU A 273 -4.98 3.64 4.11
CA LEU A 273 -5.66 4.64 3.28
C LEU A 273 -6.14 5.86 4.08
N SER A 274 -6.44 5.71 5.38
CA SER A 274 -6.81 6.83 6.24
C SER A 274 -5.71 7.90 6.33
N GLU A 275 -4.43 7.53 6.22
CA GLU A 275 -3.28 8.44 6.29
C GLU A 275 -3.22 9.43 5.12
N VAL A 276 -3.74 9.04 3.96
CA VAL A 276 -3.82 9.89 2.76
C VAL A 276 -5.16 10.60 2.63
N SER A 277 -6.06 10.43 3.61
CA SER A 277 -7.44 10.87 3.51
C SER A 277 -7.76 12.20 4.19
N PRO A 278 -8.61 13.04 3.57
CA PRO A 278 -9.09 14.26 4.23
C PRO A 278 -9.79 13.95 5.56
N PRO A 279 -9.73 14.86 6.55
CA PRO A 279 -9.14 16.20 6.51
C PRO A 279 -7.64 16.29 6.86
N THR A 280 -7.04 15.26 7.47
CA THR A 280 -5.66 15.37 8.02
C THR A 280 -4.56 15.01 7.04
N ALA A 281 -4.79 14.00 6.18
CA ALA A 281 -3.94 13.61 5.03
C ALA A 281 -2.42 13.89 5.22
N LEU A 282 -1.81 13.32 6.25
CA LEU A 282 -0.44 13.65 6.68
C LEU A 282 0.59 13.46 5.56
N SER A 283 0.47 12.38 4.79
CA SER A 283 1.38 12.06 3.68
C SER A 283 1.29 13.08 2.53
N PRO A 284 0.08 13.41 1.98
CA PRO A 284 -0.08 14.49 1.01
C PRO A 284 0.35 15.86 1.50
N PHE A 285 0.14 16.20 2.77
CA PHE A 285 0.58 17.49 3.34
C PHE A 285 2.11 17.59 3.36
N ALA A 286 2.79 16.52 3.74
CA ALA A 286 4.24 16.45 3.67
C ALA A 286 4.76 16.52 2.22
N ALA A 287 4.07 15.87 1.28
CA ALA A 287 4.40 15.95 -0.14
C ALA A 287 4.19 17.37 -0.70
N ALA A 288 3.12 18.06 -0.30
CA ALA A 288 2.85 19.44 -0.67
C ALA A 288 3.95 20.38 -0.18
N ALA A 289 4.48 20.17 1.03
CA ALA A 289 5.61 20.93 1.56
C ALA A 289 6.90 20.77 0.73
N ILE A 290 7.13 19.58 0.14
CA ILE A 290 8.31 19.31 -0.71
C ILE A 290 8.12 19.88 -2.12
N THR A 291 6.92 19.71 -2.68
CA THR A 291 6.60 20.14 -4.05
C THR A 291 6.26 21.62 -4.16
N GLY A 292 5.92 22.28 -3.04
CA GLY A 292 5.42 23.65 -3.00
C GLY A 292 4.00 23.79 -3.58
N GLY A 293 3.22 22.71 -3.55
CA GLY A 293 1.81 22.68 -3.96
C GLY A 293 0.85 23.05 -2.83
N ASP A 294 -0.44 23.14 -3.14
CA ASP A 294 -1.48 23.36 -2.13
C ASP A 294 -1.79 22.03 -1.41
N PRO A 295 -1.74 21.97 -0.07
CA PRO A 295 -1.94 20.71 0.68
C PRO A 295 -3.29 20.04 0.40
N TYR A 296 -4.36 20.83 0.24
CA TYR A 296 -5.69 20.29 0.02
C TYR A 296 -5.84 19.77 -1.41
N LYS A 297 -5.38 20.52 -2.42
CA LYS A 297 -5.37 20.05 -3.81
C LYS A 297 -4.48 18.82 -4.01
N THR A 298 -3.32 18.80 -3.36
CA THR A 298 -2.39 17.66 -3.36
C THR A 298 -3.07 16.43 -2.75
N THR A 299 -3.83 16.61 -1.67
CA THR A 299 -4.63 15.54 -1.06
C THR A 299 -5.67 14.99 -2.03
N LEU A 300 -6.42 15.85 -2.72
CA LEU A 300 -7.40 15.42 -3.71
C LEU A 300 -6.76 14.67 -4.89
N GLN A 301 -5.58 15.09 -5.34
CA GLN A 301 -4.81 14.35 -6.35
C GLN A 301 -4.35 13.00 -5.82
N CYS A 302 -3.81 12.93 -4.60
CA CYS A 302 -3.45 11.67 -3.97
C CYS A 302 -4.64 10.71 -3.91
N TRP A 303 -5.80 11.21 -3.47
CA TRP A 303 -7.04 10.46 -3.41
C TRP A 303 -7.47 9.89 -4.76
N LYS A 304 -7.34 10.69 -5.80
CA LYS A 304 -7.60 10.25 -7.17
C LYS A 304 -6.66 9.12 -7.59
N TYR A 305 -5.36 9.21 -7.29
CA TYR A 305 -4.38 8.15 -7.58
C TYR A 305 -4.61 6.89 -6.75
N THR A 306 -5.07 7.03 -5.50
CA THR A 306 -5.33 5.91 -4.60
C THR A 306 -6.74 5.34 -4.69
N THR A 307 -7.67 5.97 -5.44
CA THR A 307 -9.06 5.52 -5.53
C THR A 307 -9.20 4.03 -5.87
N PRO A 308 -8.45 3.47 -6.86
CA PRO A 308 -8.55 2.04 -7.15
C PRO A 308 -8.14 1.14 -5.98
N ALA A 309 -7.27 1.63 -5.09
CA ALA A 309 -6.85 0.93 -3.88
C ALA A 309 -7.97 0.83 -2.83
N PHE A 310 -8.91 1.76 -2.81
CA PHE A 310 -10.08 1.69 -1.93
C PHE A 310 -11.04 0.56 -2.32
N LEU A 311 -10.99 0.10 -3.57
CA LEU A 311 -11.91 -0.92 -4.07
C LEU A 311 -11.43 -2.34 -3.79
N VAL A 312 -10.12 -2.59 -3.86
CA VAL A 312 -9.54 -3.93 -3.66
C VAL A 312 -10.00 -4.59 -2.34
N PRO A 313 -10.05 -3.89 -1.19
CA PRO A 313 -10.56 -4.46 0.05
C PRO A 313 -12.00 -4.94 -0.01
N PHE A 314 -12.88 -4.23 -0.71
CA PHE A 314 -14.26 -4.68 -0.88
C PHE A 314 -14.35 -5.96 -1.71
N MET A 315 -13.48 -6.14 -2.71
CA MET A 315 -13.50 -7.34 -3.56
C MET A 315 -13.38 -8.62 -2.73
N PHE A 316 -12.44 -8.66 -1.79
CA PHE A 316 -12.18 -9.87 -1.00
C PHE A 316 -13.03 -10.01 0.27
N VAL A 317 -13.85 -8.99 0.59
CA VAL A 317 -14.79 -9.03 1.73
C VAL A 317 -16.20 -9.36 1.26
N LEU A 318 -16.65 -8.81 0.13
CA LEU A 318 -18.06 -8.89 -0.29
C LEU A 318 -18.45 -10.23 -0.90
N ASP A 319 -17.50 -10.99 -1.43
CA ASP A 319 -17.76 -12.26 -2.09
C ASP A 319 -16.72 -13.32 -1.71
N PRO A 320 -17.14 -14.58 -1.44
CA PRO A 320 -16.22 -15.66 -1.13
C PRO A 320 -15.16 -15.93 -2.21
N SER A 321 -15.49 -15.78 -3.50
CA SER A 321 -14.53 -15.93 -4.60
C SER A 321 -13.46 -14.83 -4.59
N GLY A 322 -13.82 -13.65 -4.10
CA GLY A 322 -12.93 -12.50 -3.90
C GLY A 322 -11.78 -12.80 -2.93
N THR A 323 -11.96 -13.71 -1.97
CA THR A 323 -10.87 -14.16 -1.08
C THR A 323 -9.71 -14.82 -1.83
N GLY A 324 -9.93 -15.23 -3.09
CA GLY A 324 -8.90 -15.67 -4.02
C GLY A 324 -7.83 -14.61 -4.29
N LEU A 325 -8.16 -13.31 -4.18
CA LEU A 325 -7.18 -12.22 -4.25
C LEU A 325 -6.18 -12.26 -3.08
N LEU A 326 -6.56 -12.86 -1.96
CA LEU A 326 -5.68 -13.08 -0.80
C LEU A 326 -5.00 -14.47 -0.86
N LEU A 327 -5.01 -15.13 -2.02
CA LEU A 327 -4.37 -16.43 -2.24
C LEU A 327 -4.79 -17.49 -1.21
N THR A 328 -6.07 -17.49 -0.81
CA THR A 328 -6.67 -18.43 0.15
C THR A 328 -6.04 -18.43 1.55
N GLY A 329 -5.36 -17.34 1.93
CA GLY A 329 -4.98 -17.04 3.32
C GLY A 329 -3.82 -17.85 3.91
N SER A 330 -3.37 -18.94 3.30
CA SER A 330 -2.20 -19.70 3.77
C SER A 330 -1.48 -20.48 2.67
N PHE A 331 -0.15 -20.59 2.80
CA PHE A 331 0.68 -21.46 1.95
C PHE A 331 0.24 -22.93 1.96
N LYS A 332 -0.35 -23.42 3.05
CA LYS A 332 -0.83 -24.80 3.15
C LYS A 332 -2.08 -25.04 2.33
N THR A 333 -2.97 -24.06 2.29
CA THR A 333 -4.23 -24.12 1.54
C THR A 333 -4.01 -23.91 0.04
N LEU A 334 -2.90 -23.28 -0.33
CA LEU A 334 -2.51 -22.97 -1.71
C LEU A 334 -2.41 -24.21 -2.62
N GLY A 335 -2.07 -25.38 -2.06
CA GLY A 335 -1.98 -26.64 -2.81
C GLY A 335 -3.34 -27.14 -3.34
N ASN A 336 -4.44 -26.78 -2.67
CA ASN A 336 -5.81 -27.15 -3.05
C ASN A 336 -6.60 -25.96 -3.62
N ALA A 337 -5.95 -24.81 -3.82
CA ALA A 337 -6.59 -23.61 -4.31
C ALA A 337 -6.98 -23.77 -5.79
N ASN A 338 -8.17 -23.27 -6.15
CA ASN A 338 -8.59 -23.23 -7.54
C ASN A 338 -7.88 -22.07 -8.24
N TRP A 339 -6.71 -22.36 -8.83
CA TRP A 339 -5.90 -21.38 -9.56
C TRP A 339 -6.67 -20.70 -10.70
N GLY A 340 -7.65 -21.39 -11.30
CA GLY A 340 -8.50 -20.82 -12.35
C GLY A 340 -9.39 -19.69 -11.83
N SER A 341 -10.01 -19.86 -10.66
CA SER A 341 -10.84 -18.79 -10.07
C SER A 341 -10.00 -17.62 -9.57
N ILE A 342 -8.82 -17.88 -9.00
CA ILE A 342 -7.88 -16.83 -8.56
C ILE A 342 -7.43 -15.98 -9.76
N ALA A 343 -7.03 -16.64 -10.85
CA ALA A 343 -6.60 -15.96 -12.06
C ALA A 343 -7.74 -15.12 -12.66
N LEU A 344 -8.96 -15.67 -12.72
CA LEU A 344 -10.13 -14.96 -13.23
C LEU A 344 -10.40 -13.70 -12.40
N VAL A 345 -10.53 -13.82 -11.07
CA VAL A 345 -10.82 -12.68 -10.18
C VAL A 345 -9.69 -11.64 -10.22
N THR A 346 -8.43 -12.08 -10.37
CA THR A 346 -7.30 -11.15 -10.52
C THR A 346 -7.37 -10.38 -11.83
N ILE A 347 -7.76 -11.02 -12.92
CA ILE A 347 -7.92 -10.38 -14.23
C ILE A 347 -9.12 -9.43 -14.22
N THR A 348 -10.27 -9.84 -13.66
CA THR A 348 -11.44 -8.96 -13.56
C THR A 348 -11.13 -7.74 -12.69
N ALA A 349 -10.46 -7.93 -11.55
CA ALA A 349 -9.96 -6.84 -10.71
C ALA A 349 -9.01 -5.90 -11.47
N ALA A 350 -8.05 -6.45 -12.20
CA ALA A 350 -7.09 -5.67 -12.98
C ALA A 350 -7.78 -4.81 -14.04
N VAL A 351 -8.72 -5.39 -14.79
CA VAL A 351 -9.49 -4.67 -15.81
C VAL A 351 -10.40 -3.62 -15.16
N GLY A 352 -11.07 -3.94 -14.05
CA GLY A 352 -11.89 -3.00 -13.30
C GLY A 352 -11.11 -1.79 -12.79
N ILE A 353 -9.91 -2.03 -12.26
CA ILE A 353 -8.99 -0.98 -11.79
C ILE A 353 -8.53 -0.07 -12.93
N VAL A 354 -8.16 -0.65 -14.08
CA VAL A 354 -7.74 0.13 -15.26
C VAL A 354 -8.91 0.93 -15.84
N ALA A 355 -10.11 0.35 -15.87
CA ALA A 355 -11.33 1.04 -16.30
C ALA A 355 -11.63 2.22 -15.35
N LEU A 356 -11.57 2.00 -14.04
CA LEU A 356 -11.76 3.05 -13.03
C LEU A 356 -10.71 4.16 -13.18
N ALA A 357 -9.45 3.79 -13.42
CA ALA A 357 -8.38 4.76 -13.66
C ALA A 357 -8.68 5.64 -14.88
N GLY A 358 -9.10 5.03 -15.99
CA GLY A 358 -9.50 5.78 -17.19
C GLY A 358 -10.71 6.70 -16.97
N GLY A 359 -11.71 6.22 -16.22
CA GLY A 359 -12.91 6.98 -15.87
C GLY A 359 -12.63 8.16 -14.93
N LEU A 360 -11.79 7.99 -13.92
CA LEU A 360 -11.42 9.06 -12.99
C LEU A 360 -10.50 10.10 -13.64
N GLN A 361 -9.61 9.65 -14.53
CA GLN A 361 -8.68 10.52 -15.24
C GLN A 361 -9.33 11.27 -16.40
N GLY A 362 -10.45 10.76 -16.93
CA GLY A 362 -11.15 11.32 -18.08
C GLY A 362 -10.42 11.04 -19.40
N TRP A 363 -9.61 9.98 -19.43
CA TRP A 363 -8.76 9.63 -20.56
C TRP A 363 -8.38 8.15 -20.48
N LEU A 364 -8.42 7.43 -21.60
CA LEU A 364 -7.98 6.03 -21.68
C LEU A 364 -7.01 5.86 -22.86
N LEU A 365 -7.53 5.69 -24.08
CA LEU A 365 -6.74 5.84 -25.31
C LEU A 365 -6.78 7.29 -25.80
N ARG A 366 -7.93 7.94 -25.64
CA ARG A 366 -8.19 9.34 -25.99
C ARG A 366 -8.96 10.04 -24.87
N ARG A 367 -9.19 11.35 -25.00
CA ARG A 367 -10.10 12.10 -24.11
C ARG A 367 -11.46 11.41 -24.08
N THR A 368 -11.92 11.01 -22.90
CA THR A 368 -13.23 10.39 -22.77
C THR A 368 -14.32 11.46 -22.82
N THR A 369 -15.44 11.14 -23.49
CA THR A 369 -16.67 11.93 -23.35
C THR A 369 -17.26 11.73 -21.96
N VAL A 370 -18.19 12.59 -21.54
CA VAL A 370 -18.88 12.45 -20.24
C VAL A 370 -19.58 11.08 -20.13
N TYR A 371 -20.14 10.58 -21.24
CA TYR A 371 -20.77 9.26 -21.29
C TYR A 371 -19.77 8.12 -21.13
N GLU A 372 -18.67 8.13 -21.90
CA GLU A 372 -17.59 7.14 -21.78
C GLU A 372 -16.99 7.14 -20.37
N ARG A 373 -16.86 8.32 -19.76
CA ARG A 373 -16.35 8.48 -18.41
C ARG A 373 -17.21 7.76 -17.37
N TRP A 374 -18.53 7.98 -17.40
CA TRP A 374 -19.45 7.31 -16.49
C TRP A 374 -19.55 5.82 -16.76
N MET A 375 -19.52 5.40 -18.03
CA MET A 375 -19.49 3.98 -18.38
C MET A 375 -18.26 3.29 -17.82
N LEU A 376 -17.08 3.91 -17.90
CA LEU A 376 -15.85 3.37 -17.32
C LEU A 376 -15.88 3.30 -15.79
N ILE A 377 -16.44 4.33 -15.13
CA ILE A 377 -16.60 4.32 -13.67
C ILE A 377 -17.54 3.20 -13.23
N VAL A 378 -18.72 3.10 -13.86
CA VAL A 378 -19.71 2.06 -13.57
C VAL A 378 -19.14 0.68 -13.87
N ALA A 379 -18.43 0.51 -14.99
CA ALA A 379 -17.75 -0.73 -15.31
C ALA A 379 -16.70 -1.10 -14.26
N GLY A 380 -15.91 -0.13 -13.79
CA GLY A 380 -14.94 -0.35 -12.72
C GLY A 380 -15.58 -0.85 -11.43
N PHE A 381 -16.69 -0.25 -10.99
CA PHE A 381 -17.43 -0.71 -9.82
C PHE A 381 -18.08 -2.08 -10.01
N LEU A 382 -18.61 -2.38 -11.20
CA LEU A 382 -19.22 -3.67 -11.50
C LEU A 382 -18.19 -4.81 -11.56
N LEU A 383 -17.06 -4.60 -12.22
CA LEU A 383 -15.95 -5.57 -12.30
C LEU A 383 -15.25 -5.82 -10.96
N VAL A 384 -15.42 -4.90 -10.01
CA VAL A 384 -14.93 -5.03 -8.63
C VAL A 384 -15.85 -5.93 -7.80
N TYR A 385 -17.10 -6.13 -8.21
CA TYR A 385 -18.01 -7.03 -7.53
C TYR A 385 -17.98 -8.40 -8.25
N PRO A 386 -17.28 -9.43 -7.71
CA PRO A 386 -16.94 -10.63 -8.47
C PRO A 386 -18.15 -11.57 -8.56
N THR A 387 -19.14 -11.15 -9.32
CA THR A 387 -20.32 -11.94 -9.68
C THR A 387 -20.35 -12.07 -11.19
N ALA A 388 -20.63 -13.28 -11.69
CA ALA A 388 -20.56 -13.55 -13.13
C ALA A 388 -21.40 -12.58 -13.97
N ALA A 389 -22.56 -12.14 -13.46
CA ALA A 389 -23.38 -11.15 -14.14
C ALA A 389 -22.71 -9.76 -14.18
N ALA A 390 -22.22 -9.25 -13.05
CA ALA A 390 -21.55 -7.96 -13.00
C ALA A 390 -20.25 -7.95 -13.82
N ASP A 391 -19.53 -9.07 -13.83
CA ASP A 391 -18.33 -9.24 -14.66
C ASP A 391 -18.66 -9.09 -16.15
N VAL A 392 -19.67 -9.82 -16.64
CA VAL A 392 -20.08 -9.75 -18.06
C VAL A 392 -20.53 -8.34 -18.43
N PHE A 393 -21.39 -7.71 -17.62
CA PHE A 393 -21.82 -6.33 -17.88
C PHE A 393 -20.65 -5.34 -17.85
N GLY A 394 -19.75 -5.49 -16.88
CA GLY A 394 -18.55 -4.68 -16.76
C GLY A 394 -17.64 -4.80 -17.98
N PHE A 395 -17.36 -6.02 -18.44
CA PHE A 395 -16.56 -6.25 -19.65
C PHE A 395 -17.22 -5.66 -20.90
N VAL A 396 -18.54 -5.83 -21.06
CA VAL A 396 -19.29 -5.26 -22.18
C VAL A 396 -19.17 -3.73 -22.18
N LEU A 397 -19.27 -3.08 -21.02
CA LEU A 397 -19.12 -1.62 -20.92
C LEU A 397 -17.69 -1.17 -21.27
N VAL A 398 -16.66 -1.87 -20.80
CA VAL A 398 -15.26 -1.56 -21.15
C VAL A 398 -15.03 -1.73 -22.65
N LEU A 399 -15.49 -2.84 -23.24
CA LEU A 399 -15.36 -3.11 -24.67
C LEU A 399 -16.14 -2.10 -25.52
N ALA A 400 -17.33 -1.69 -25.08
CA ALA A 400 -18.11 -0.66 -25.75
C ALA A 400 -17.35 0.68 -25.77
N VAL A 401 -16.72 1.08 -24.66
CA VAL A 401 -15.91 2.31 -24.60
C VAL A 401 -14.68 2.20 -25.49
N LEU A 402 -13.97 1.06 -25.47
CA LEU A 402 -12.82 0.84 -26.35
C LEU A 402 -13.21 0.89 -27.83
N ALA A 403 -14.33 0.26 -28.21
CA ALA A 403 -14.86 0.32 -29.57
C ALA A 403 -15.23 1.76 -29.95
N MET A 404 -15.94 2.50 -29.09
CA MET A 404 -16.29 3.90 -29.34
C MET A 404 -15.05 4.78 -29.53
N GLN A 405 -13.98 4.57 -28.75
CA GLN A 405 -12.73 5.33 -28.88
C GLN A 405 -11.91 4.94 -30.11
N TRP A 406 -12.00 3.67 -30.55
CA TRP A 406 -11.30 3.18 -31.73
C TRP A 406 -11.98 3.61 -33.04
N PHE A 407 -13.32 3.56 -33.09
CA PHE A 407 -14.10 3.92 -34.26
C PHE A 407 -14.35 5.43 -34.41
N HIS A 408 -14.26 6.23 -33.34
CA HIS A 408 -14.23 7.68 -33.50
C HIS A 408 -13.00 8.07 -34.32
N ARG A 409 -13.21 8.73 -35.48
CA ARG A 409 -12.12 9.41 -36.20
C ARG A 409 -11.67 10.61 -35.37
N PRO A 410 -10.39 11.03 -35.47
CA PRO A 410 -9.92 12.22 -34.77
C PRO A 410 -10.77 13.40 -35.24
N SER A 411 -11.60 13.95 -34.35
CA SER A 411 -12.13 15.28 -34.56
C SER A 411 -10.93 16.21 -34.47
N THR A 412 -10.60 16.81 -35.61
CA THR A 412 -9.65 17.90 -35.77
C THR A 412 -9.77 18.86 -34.59
N GLN A 413 -8.74 18.89 -33.75
CA GLN A 413 -8.57 19.95 -32.75
C GLN A 413 -8.46 21.27 -33.51
N THR A 414 -9.51 22.09 -33.44
CA THR A 414 -9.42 23.52 -33.76
C THR A 414 -8.62 24.17 -32.63
N SER A 415 -7.42 24.62 -33.00
CA SER A 415 -6.53 25.65 -32.41
C SER A 415 -6.77 26.10 -30.98
#